data_AF-A0A6I9NP34-F1
#
_entry.id   AF-A0A6I9NP34-F1
#
_cell.length_a   1.000
_cell.length_b   1.000
_cell.length_c   1.000
_cell.angle_alpha   90.00
_cell.angle_beta   90.00
_cell.angle_gamma   90.00
#
_symmetry.space_group_name_H-M   'P 1'
#
loop_
_entity.id
_entity.type
_entity.pdbx_description
1 polymer ?
#
loop_
_entity_poly.entity_id
_entity_poly.type
_entity_poly.pdbx_seq_one_letter_code
_entity_poly.pdbx_strand_id
1 'polypeptide(L)'
;MNGLKQIGLHRCLNIVIVADHGMEEISCERKEVLQDLVGDIRNYWVTEGPFGRIRTKHNNIVFDSAGLVANMTCKKPDQKIKPYLKANLPKRLHFANSRRIEDVNVLVDLKWLFERYPSLHSITFR
;
A
#
# COMPACT_ATOMS: atom_id res chain seq x y z
N MET A 1 17.38 24.50 -19.48
CA MET A 1 17.16 25.15 -20.80
C MET A 1 18.34 26.00 -21.28
N ASN A 2 18.97 26.81 -20.41
CA ASN A 2 20.10 27.66 -20.81
C ASN A 2 21.31 26.87 -21.39
N GLY A 3 21.65 25.71 -20.79
CA GLY A 3 22.70 24.84 -21.34
C GLY A 3 22.39 24.34 -22.76
N LEU A 4 21.14 23.93 -23.03
CA LEU A 4 20.70 23.53 -24.37
C LEU A 4 20.76 24.69 -25.37
N LYS A 5 20.56 25.93 -24.92
CA LYS A 5 20.69 27.12 -25.76
C LYS A 5 22.14 27.40 -26.12
N GLN A 6 23.06 27.25 -25.17
CA GLN A 6 24.51 27.48 -25.38
C GLN A 6 25.12 26.54 -26.44
N ILE A 7 24.63 25.31 -26.54
CA ILE A 7 25.10 24.33 -27.54
C ILE A 7 24.21 24.26 -28.79
N GLY A 8 23.30 25.22 -28.98
CA GLY A 8 22.46 25.30 -30.18
C GLY A 8 21.33 24.25 -30.29
N LEU A 9 21.13 23.40 -29.29
CA LEU A 9 20.15 22.29 -29.35
C LEU A 9 18.74 22.63 -28.88
N HIS A 10 18.52 23.81 -28.29
CA HIS A 10 17.21 24.22 -27.73
C HIS A 10 16.03 24.26 -28.72
N ARG A 11 16.27 24.19 -30.05
CA ARG A 11 15.25 24.11 -31.11
C ARG A 11 15.32 22.82 -31.93
N CYS A 12 16.15 21.86 -31.50
CA CYS A 12 16.41 20.60 -32.19
C CYS A 12 15.91 19.40 -31.37
N LEU A 13 15.85 19.55 -30.04
CA LEU A 13 15.54 18.46 -29.12
C LEU A 13 14.07 18.45 -28.70
N ASN A 14 13.45 17.26 -28.68
CA ASN A 14 12.12 17.03 -28.13
C ASN A 14 12.23 16.61 -26.66
N ILE A 15 11.78 17.44 -25.74
CA ILE A 15 11.87 17.18 -24.29
C ILE A 15 10.53 16.67 -23.77
N VAL A 16 10.56 15.57 -23.02
CA VAL A 16 9.43 15.10 -22.22
C VAL A 16 9.76 15.30 -20.74
N ILE A 17 9.00 16.16 -20.06
CA ILE A 17 9.11 16.40 -18.62
C ILE A 17 7.91 15.76 -17.95
N VAL A 18 8.15 14.81 -17.03
CA VAL A 18 7.10 14.04 -16.34
C VAL A 18 7.47 13.81 -14.89
N ALA A 19 6.46 13.52 -14.07
CA ALA A 19 6.59 12.98 -12.72
C ALA A 19 5.97 11.58 -12.69
N ASP A 20 6.45 10.72 -11.81
CA ASP A 20 5.97 9.36 -11.62
C ASP A 20 4.64 9.29 -10.87
N HIS A 21 4.49 10.08 -9.80
CA HIS A 21 3.27 10.16 -8.99
C HIS A 21 3.09 11.52 -8.29
N GLY A 22 1.92 11.72 -7.67
CA GLY A 22 1.62 12.88 -6.83
C GLY A 22 2.15 12.75 -5.40
N MET A 23 1.66 13.61 -4.50
CA MET A 23 1.94 13.59 -3.06
C MET A 23 0.63 13.78 -2.29
N GLU A 24 0.57 13.29 -1.04
CA GLU A 24 -0.61 13.42 -0.17
C GLU A 24 -0.20 13.76 1.27
N GLU A 25 -1.07 14.47 1.99
CA GLU A 25 -0.89 14.85 3.38
C GLU A 25 -1.20 13.69 4.35
N ILE A 26 -0.26 13.39 5.23
CA ILE A 26 -0.39 12.34 6.26
C ILE A 26 -0.78 12.92 7.62
N SER A 27 -1.49 12.12 8.44
CA SER A 27 -1.80 12.47 9.83
C SER A 27 -1.67 11.25 10.74
N CYS A 28 -1.21 11.48 11.97
CA CYS A 28 -1.20 10.47 13.03
C CYS A 28 -2.59 9.94 13.38
N GLU A 29 -3.64 10.75 13.16
CA GLU A 29 -5.03 10.43 13.49
C GLU A 29 -5.73 9.62 12.40
N ARG A 30 -5.14 9.53 11.20
CA ARG A 30 -5.74 8.87 10.03
C ARG A 30 -5.02 7.56 9.72
N LYS A 31 -5.17 6.59 10.63
CA LYS A 31 -4.52 5.28 10.55
C LYS A 31 -5.49 4.15 10.88
N GLU A 32 -5.36 3.04 10.16
CA GLU A 32 -6.01 1.77 10.43
C GLU A 32 -4.96 0.74 10.80
N VAL A 33 -5.13 0.09 11.95
CA VAL A 33 -4.10 -0.79 12.53
C VAL A 33 -4.53 -2.24 12.47
N LEU A 34 -3.71 -3.12 11.88
CA LEU A 34 -4.02 -4.53 11.73
C LEU A 34 -4.22 -5.23 13.08
N GLN A 35 -3.34 -4.99 14.06
CA GLN A 35 -3.44 -5.60 15.38
C GLN A 35 -4.79 -5.36 16.05
N ASP A 36 -5.34 -4.15 15.91
CA ASP A 36 -6.62 -3.76 16.52
C ASP A 36 -7.80 -4.45 15.84
N LEU A 37 -7.65 -4.85 14.58
CA LEU A 37 -8.70 -5.52 13.80
C LEU A 37 -8.72 -7.04 14.00
N VAL A 38 -7.55 -7.68 14.11
CA VAL A 38 -7.46 -9.16 14.08
C VAL A 38 -6.73 -9.79 15.26
N GLY A 39 -6.18 -9.01 16.19
CA GLY A 39 -5.50 -9.52 17.37
C GLY A 39 -4.04 -9.94 17.12
N ASP A 40 -3.70 -11.21 17.39
CA ASP A 40 -2.31 -11.69 17.28
C ASP A 40 -1.82 -11.72 15.83
N ILE A 41 -0.82 -10.89 15.56
CA ILE A 41 -0.24 -10.67 14.23
C ILE A 41 1.28 -10.93 14.21
N ARG A 42 1.81 -11.65 15.20
CA ARG A 42 3.26 -11.93 15.31
C ARG A 42 3.83 -12.63 14.08
N ASN A 43 3.03 -13.48 13.43
CA ASN A 43 3.43 -14.29 12.29
C ASN A 43 3.29 -13.58 10.92
N TYR A 44 2.72 -12.38 10.89
CA TYR A 44 2.56 -11.64 9.63
C TYR A 44 3.76 -10.73 9.34
N TRP A 45 4.03 -10.50 8.07
CA TRP A 45 4.80 -9.38 7.57
C TRP A 45 3.85 -8.49 6.79
N VAL A 46 3.89 -7.19 7.08
CA VAL A 46 2.95 -6.22 6.51
C VAL A 46 3.76 -5.15 5.80
N THR A 47 3.48 -4.94 4.52
CA THR A 47 3.83 -3.69 3.85
C THR A 47 2.78 -2.67 4.25
N GLU A 48 3.21 -1.66 4.99
CA GLU A 48 2.37 -0.58 5.53
C GLU A 48 2.26 0.59 4.54
N GLY A 49 1.33 1.51 4.79
CA GLY A 49 1.16 2.74 4.00
C GLY A 49 -0.23 2.86 3.34
N PRO A 50 -0.36 3.63 2.23
CA PRO A 50 -1.64 3.88 1.56
C PRO A 50 -2.13 2.68 0.71
N PHE A 51 -1.32 1.63 0.58
CA PHE A 51 -1.70 0.36 -0.01
C PHE A 51 -1.01 -0.76 0.78
N GLY A 52 -1.80 -1.51 1.54
CA GLY A 52 -1.28 -2.55 2.42
C GLY A 52 -1.11 -3.89 1.70
N ARG A 53 -0.11 -4.67 2.10
CA ARG A 53 0.07 -6.07 1.65
C ARG A 53 0.47 -6.94 2.82
N ILE A 54 -0.08 -8.14 2.91
CA ILE A 54 0.13 -9.03 4.05
C ILE A 54 0.57 -10.40 3.56
N ARG A 55 1.67 -10.90 4.13
CA ARG A 55 2.17 -12.27 3.97
C ARG A 55 2.56 -12.85 5.32
N THR A 56 2.86 -14.14 5.36
CA THR A 56 3.55 -14.73 6.51
C THR A 56 5.02 -14.30 6.57
N LYS A 57 5.58 -14.23 7.78
CA LYS A 57 7.03 -14.03 7.97
C LYS A 57 7.84 -15.21 7.44
N HIS A 58 7.31 -16.42 7.59
CA HIS A 58 7.96 -17.67 7.23
C HIS A 58 7.13 -18.42 6.18
N ASN A 59 7.80 -18.96 5.17
CA ASN A 59 7.17 -19.69 4.06
C ASN A 59 6.59 -21.05 4.48
N ASN A 60 6.95 -21.54 5.67
CA ASN A 60 6.60 -22.87 6.15
C ASN A 60 5.25 -22.90 6.90
N ILE A 61 4.60 -21.74 7.05
CA ILE A 61 3.32 -21.59 7.74
C ILE A 61 2.23 -21.59 6.68
N VAL A 62 1.25 -22.49 6.83
CA VAL A 62 0.03 -22.48 6.00
C VAL A 62 -0.70 -21.16 6.25
N PHE A 63 -0.87 -20.36 5.21
CA PHE A 63 -1.46 -19.03 5.30
C PHE A 63 -2.90 -19.04 4.78
N ASP A 64 -3.87 -19.00 5.70
CA ASP A 64 -5.28 -18.82 5.34
C ASP A 64 -5.57 -17.35 4.98
N SER A 65 -5.27 -17.00 3.73
CA SER A 65 -5.50 -15.67 3.18
C SER A 65 -6.99 -15.31 3.16
N ALA A 66 -7.86 -16.28 2.86
CA ALA A 66 -9.30 -16.06 2.77
C ALA A 66 -9.90 -15.80 4.16
N GLY A 67 -9.50 -16.60 5.16
CA GLY A 67 -9.87 -16.38 6.56
C GLY A 67 -9.38 -15.04 7.10
N LEU A 68 -8.16 -14.62 6.76
CA LEU A 68 -7.66 -13.29 7.16
C LEU A 68 -8.49 -12.17 6.53
N VAL A 69 -8.77 -12.23 5.22
CA VAL A 69 -9.62 -11.24 4.54
C VAL A 69 -11.00 -11.18 5.19
N ALA A 70 -11.63 -12.33 5.45
CA ALA A 70 -12.93 -12.40 6.11
C ALA A 70 -12.89 -11.80 7.52
N ASN A 71 -11.86 -12.11 8.31
CA ASN A 71 -11.69 -11.58 9.65
C ASN A 71 -11.54 -10.04 9.65
N MET A 72 -10.79 -9.47 8.71
CA MET A 72 -10.58 -8.02 8.56
C MET A 72 -11.79 -7.27 7.97
N THR A 73 -12.76 -7.97 7.38
CA THR A 73 -13.86 -7.34 6.64
C THR A 73 -14.95 -6.86 7.61
N CYS A 74 -15.39 -5.61 7.45
CA CYS A 74 -16.52 -5.03 8.18
C CYS A 74 -16.39 -5.09 9.71
N LYS A 75 -15.19 -4.87 10.27
CA LYS A 75 -14.97 -4.91 11.72
C LYS A 75 -15.59 -3.75 12.48
N LYS A 76 -15.70 -2.58 11.85
CA LYS A 76 -16.27 -1.37 12.45
C LYS A 76 -17.05 -0.56 11.41
N PRO A 77 -18.04 0.27 11.85
CA PRO A 77 -18.64 1.25 10.97
C PRO A 77 -17.57 2.20 10.43
N ASP A 78 -17.70 2.60 9.17
CA ASP A 78 -16.79 3.55 8.50
C ASP A 78 -15.30 3.14 8.50
N GLN A 79 -15.03 1.84 8.42
CA GLN A 79 -13.68 1.29 8.27
C GLN A 79 -12.98 1.83 7.01
N LYS A 80 -11.79 2.43 7.17
CA LYS A 80 -11.05 3.14 6.11
C LYS A 80 -10.11 2.25 5.30
N ILE A 81 -10.23 0.94 5.50
CA ILE A 81 -9.52 -0.07 4.74
C ILE A 81 -10.47 -1.14 4.22
N LYS A 82 -10.12 -1.68 3.05
CA LYS A 82 -10.81 -2.81 2.45
C LYS A 82 -9.82 -3.92 2.06
N PRO A 83 -9.83 -5.06 2.76
CA PRO A 83 -8.98 -6.19 2.41
C PRO A 83 -9.53 -6.92 1.17
N TYR A 84 -8.63 -7.44 0.36
CA TYR A 84 -8.92 -8.24 -0.83
C TYR A 84 -7.96 -9.40 -0.94
N LEU A 85 -8.48 -10.54 -1.38
CA LEU A 85 -7.64 -11.53 -2.06
C LEU A 85 -7.14 -10.91 -3.37
N LYS A 86 -5.88 -11.14 -3.74
CA LYS A 86 -5.25 -10.56 -4.95
C LYS A 86 -6.11 -10.70 -6.22
N ALA A 87 -6.78 -11.85 -6.37
CA ALA A 87 -7.61 -12.15 -7.53
C ALA A 87 -8.87 -11.25 -7.64
N ASN A 88 -9.33 -10.76 -6.48
CA ASN A 88 -10.56 -9.98 -6.32
C ASN A 88 -10.33 -8.47 -6.29
N LEU A 89 -9.07 -8.02 -6.42
CA LEU A 89 -8.77 -6.59 -6.57
C LEU A 89 -9.47 -6.03 -7.83
N PRO A 90 -9.89 -4.74 -7.81
CA PRO A 90 -10.45 -4.08 -8.99
C PRO A 90 -9.54 -4.23 -10.21
N LYS A 91 -10.08 -4.75 -11.32
CA LYS A 91 -9.29 -5.10 -12.51
C LYS A 91 -8.51 -3.91 -13.10
N ARG A 92 -9.03 -2.69 -12.97
CA ARG A 92 -8.36 -1.44 -13.38
C ARG A 92 -6.97 -1.22 -12.77
N LEU A 93 -6.65 -1.88 -11.65
CA LEU A 93 -5.33 -1.77 -11.01
C LEU A 93 -4.28 -2.64 -11.70
N HIS A 94 -4.69 -3.67 -12.46
CA HIS A 94 -3.79 -4.66 -13.07
C HIS A 94 -2.75 -5.25 -12.09
N PHE A 95 -3.09 -5.33 -10.80
CA PHE A 95 -2.15 -5.62 -9.71
C PHE A 95 -2.43 -6.99 -9.07
N ALA A 96 -2.29 -8.07 -9.85
CA ALA A 96 -2.55 -9.43 -9.35
C ALA A 96 -1.65 -10.53 -9.94
N ASN A 97 -1.20 -10.38 -11.19
CA ASN A 97 -0.49 -11.44 -11.92
C ASN A 97 1.02 -11.43 -11.66
N SER A 98 1.44 -11.59 -10.41
CA SER A 98 2.85 -11.74 -10.06
C SER A 98 3.00 -12.45 -8.72
N ARG A 99 3.98 -13.35 -8.63
CA ARG A 99 4.37 -13.99 -7.36
C ARG A 99 4.91 -13.01 -6.32
N ARG A 100 5.29 -11.80 -6.73
CA ARG A 100 5.78 -10.73 -5.84
C ARG A 100 4.64 -9.92 -5.20
N ILE A 101 3.40 -10.15 -5.63
CA ILE A 101 2.20 -9.55 -5.05
C ILE A 101 1.62 -10.58 -4.09
N GLU A 102 1.54 -10.20 -2.82
CA GLU A 102 1.01 -11.02 -1.75
C GLU A 102 -0.47 -11.37 -1.98
N ASP A 103 -0.91 -12.50 -1.41
CA ASP A 103 -2.28 -12.98 -1.58
C ASP A 103 -3.32 -12.07 -0.93
N VAL A 104 -2.95 -11.36 0.15
CA VAL A 104 -3.81 -10.40 0.85
C VAL A 104 -3.31 -8.98 0.58
N ASN A 105 -4.17 -8.16 -0.03
CA ASN A 105 -3.94 -6.76 -0.33
C ASN A 105 -4.99 -5.90 0.37
N VAL A 106 -4.63 -4.69 0.76
CA VAL A 106 -5.49 -3.79 1.55
C VAL A 106 -5.55 -2.45 0.84
N LEU A 107 -6.72 -2.13 0.27
CA LEU A 107 -6.98 -0.78 -0.22
C LEU A 107 -7.28 0.13 0.96
N VAL A 108 -6.73 1.33 0.92
CA VAL A 108 -6.87 2.33 1.98
C VAL A 108 -7.56 3.55 1.39
N ASP A 109 -8.47 4.17 2.16
CA ASP A 109 -9.10 5.41 1.76
C ASP A 109 -8.07 6.56 1.66
N LEU A 110 -8.41 7.57 0.86
CA LEU A 110 -7.54 8.74 0.67
C LEU A 110 -7.19 9.38 2.02
N LYS A 111 -5.92 9.81 2.17
CA LYS A 111 -5.35 10.42 3.39
C LYS A 111 -5.26 9.50 4.62
N TRP A 112 -5.63 8.23 4.49
CA TRP A 112 -5.46 7.22 5.54
C TRP A 112 -4.26 6.31 5.25
N LEU A 113 -3.70 5.73 6.30
CA LEU A 113 -2.60 4.76 6.21
C LEU A 113 -3.00 3.45 6.90
N PHE A 114 -2.47 2.35 6.41
CA PHE A 114 -2.58 1.04 7.05
C PHE A 114 -1.27 0.67 7.73
N GLU A 115 -1.34 0.34 9.02
CA GLU A 115 -0.19 -0.03 9.85
C GLU A 115 -0.36 -1.42 10.46
N ARG A 116 0.75 -2.07 10.77
CA ARG A 116 0.75 -3.38 11.41
C ARG A 116 0.43 -3.29 12.89
N TYR A 117 1.19 -2.45 13.59
CA TYR A 117 1.10 -2.22 15.02
C TYR A 117 0.71 -0.77 15.28
N PRO A 118 0.05 -0.45 16.42
CA PRO A 118 -0.14 0.93 16.82
C PRO A 118 1.23 1.59 16.97
N SER A 119 1.53 2.56 16.11
CA SER A 119 2.81 3.26 16.16
C SER A 119 2.77 4.37 17.21
N LEU A 120 3.77 4.40 18.10
CA LEU A 120 4.02 5.55 18.99
C LEU A 120 4.68 6.73 18.22
N HIS A 121 5.22 6.48 17.02
CA HIS A 121 5.90 7.45 16.17
C HIS A 121 5.49 7.24 14.71
N SER A 122 5.20 8.31 13.99
CA SER A 122 4.77 8.31 12.59
C SER A 122 5.65 7.46 11.68
N ILE A 123 5.03 6.73 10.73
CA ILE A 123 5.72 6.15 9.58
C ILE A 123 6.55 7.27 8.93
N THR A 124 7.86 7.20 9.13
CA THR A 124 8.81 7.94 8.31
C THR A 124 9.12 7.06 7.12
N PHE A 125 8.78 7.52 5.92
CA PHE A 125 9.31 6.93 4.69
C PHE A 125 10.84 7.02 4.79
N ARG A 126 11.50 5.90 5.09
CA ARG A 126 12.95 5.74 4.97
C ARG A 126 13.31 5.37 3.55
#